data_AF-A0A7W2IS35-F1
#
_entry.id   AF-A0A7W2IS35-F1
#
_cell.length_a   1.000
_cell.length_b   1.000
_cell.length_c   1.000
_cell.angle_alpha   90.00
_cell.angle_beta   90.00
_cell.angle_gamma   90.00
#
_symmetry.space_group_name_H-M   'P 1'
#
loop_
_entity.id
_entity.type
_entity.pdbx_description
1 polymer ?
#
loop_
_entity_poly.entity_id
_entity_poly.type
_entity_poly.pdbx_seq_one_letter_code
_entity_poly.pdbx_strand_id
1 'polypeptide(L)'
;MDYEELKRQGIESFLADEELNKASRIEHFVELNELFGPQGDKLLTGGMQSQLALHELANSYVNGNYMAVVLLVQAFIEHSLSGEFIMRGQNAIAESSFKKIIDNSLSNDIIDAELYDLLEALRKIRNPYVHAKAGIKSGSLIKKMIDGRFESAELLAKSDALQSLTILKVFMEQNVVMWFPEDEA
;
A
#
# COMPACT_ATOMS: atom_id res chain seq x y z
N MET A 1 38.93 -4.53 3.90
CA MET A 1 38.10 -3.49 4.53
C MET A 1 37.87 -3.93 5.96
N ASP A 2 38.37 -3.16 6.91
CA ASP A 2 38.12 -3.40 8.34
C ASP A 2 36.71 -2.92 8.72
N TYR A 3 36.13 -3.48 9.78
CA TYR A 3 34.77 -3.17 10.25
C TYR A 3 34.57 -1.67 10.48
N GLU A 4 35.56 -0.97 11.06
CA GLU A 4 35.46 0.47 11.31
C GLU A 4 35.43 1.28 10.01
N GLU A 5 36.13 0.82 8.96
CA GLU A 5 36.08 1.44 7.65
C GLU A 5 34.70 1.24 6.99
N LEU A 6 34.16 0.03 7.05
CA LEU A 6 32.83 -0.29 6.52
C LEU A 6 31.73 0.49 7.24
N LYS A 7 31.82 0.60 8.57
CA LYS A 7 30.90 1.37 9.40
C LYS A 7 30.92 2.86 9.03
N ARG A 8 32.11 3.44 8.91
CA ARG A 8 32.26 4.84 8.51
C ARG A 8 31.66 5.10 7.14
N GLN A 9 31.98 4.26 6.14
CA GLN A 9 31.43 4.38 4.79
C GLN A 9 29.89 4.25 4.78
N GLY A 10 29.33 3.32 5.57
CA GLY A 10 27.88 3.17 5.70
C GLY A 10 27.21 4.41 6.28
N ILE A 11 27.78 5.02 7.32
CA ILE A 11 27.26 6.25 7.92
C ILE A 11 27.36 7.43 6.94
N GLU A 12 28.51 7.61 6.27
CA GLU A 12 28.70 8.65 5.26
C GLU A 12 27.70 8.52 4.11
N SER A 13 27.47 7.28 3.62
CA SER A 13 26.47 7.01 2.59
C SER A 13 25.05 7.32 3.06
N PHE A 14 24.69 6.98 4.30
CA PHE A 14 23.37 7.25 4.85
C PHE A 14 23.12 8.77 4.96
N LEU A 15 24.08 9.52 5.51
CA LEU A 15 23.95 10.98 5.66
C LEU A 15 23.89 11.70 4.30
N ALA A 16 24.61 11.20 3.29
CA ALA A 16 24.52 11.72 1.94
C ALA A 16 23.13 11.47 1.33
N ASP A 17 22.57 10.26 1.51
CA ASP A 17 21.20 9.94 1.07
C ASP A 17 20.16 10.86 1.72
N GLU A 18 20.26 11.05 3.04
CA GLU A 18 19.37 11.93 3.79
C GLU A 18 19.34 13.34 3.18
N GLU A 19 20.50 13.96 2.94
CA GLU A 19 20.51 15.32 2.38
C GLU A 19 20.12 15.40 0.91
N LEU A 20 20.43 14.38 0.12
CA LEU A 20 20.00 14.33 -1.28
C LEU A 20 18.48 14.21 -1.41
N ASN A 21 17.85 13.43 -0.52
CA ASN A 21 16.43 13.08 -0.63
C ASN A 21 15.52 13.88 0.30
N LYS A 22 16.05 14.75 1.15
CA LYS A 22 15.25 15.53 2.10
C LYS A 22 14.09 16.30 1.44
N ALA A 23 14.36 16.96 0.31
CA ALA A 23 13.35 17.73 -0.40
C ALA A 23 12.23 16.83 -0.95
N SER A 24 12.57 15.72 -1.61
CA SER A 24 11.58 14.79 -2.15
C SER A 24 10.77 14.10 -1.04
N ARG A 25 11.39 13.77 0.10
CA ARG A 25 10.69 13.22 1.27
C ARG A 25 9.67 14.20 1.85
N ILE A 26 9.97 15.50 1.87
CA ILE A 26 9.01 16.54 2.27
C ILE A 26 7.86 16.60 1.27
N GLU A 27 8.14 16.56 -0.02
CA GLU A 27 7.10 16.54 -1.07
C GLU A 27 6.18 15.32 -0.90
N HIS A 28 6.74 14.12 -0.72
CA HIS A 28 5.97 12.89 -0.49
C HIS A 28 5.14 12.95 0.80
N PHE A 29 5.67 13.57 1.85
CA PHE A 29 4.93 13.78 3.09
C PHE A 29 3.72 14.68 2.84
N VAL A 30 3.89 15.77 2.10
CA VAL A 30 2.78 16.67 1.74
C VAL A 30 1.75 15.93 0.87
N GLU A 31 2.18 15.24 -0.19
CA GLU A 31 1.31 14.43 -1.06
C GLU A 31 0.45 13.44 -0.25
N LEU A 32 1.06 12.75 0.73
CA LEU A 32 0.35 11.80 1.58
C LEU A 32 -0.69 12.47 2.49
N ASN A 33 -0.34 13.61 3.10
CA ASN A 33 -1.25 14.36 3.98
C ASN A 33 -2.41 14.98 3.19
N GLU A 34 -2.16 15.48 1.97
CA GLU A 34 -3.20 15.99 1.09
C GLU A 34 -4.17 14.87 0.66
N LEU A 35 -3.64 13.67 0.41
CA LEU A 35 -4.46 12.54 -0.01
C LEU A 35 -5.40 12.05 1.11
N PHE A 36 -4.89 11.83 2.32
CA PHE A 36 -5.68 11.25 3.40
C PHE A 36 -6.32 12.26 4.35
N GLY A 37 -5.92 13.54 4.29
CA GLY A 37 -6.43 14.59 5.17
C GLY A 37 -6.10 14.34 6.66
N PRO A 38 -6.82 14.99 7.57
CA PRO A 38 -6.62 14.79 9.00
C PRO A 38 -6.92 13.35 9.42
N GLN A 39 -6.08 12.79 10.29
CA GLN A 39 -6.20 11.42 10.75
C GLN A 39 -6.88 11.38 12.13
N GLY A 40 -8.01 10.66 12.20
CA GLY A 40 -8.63 10.26 13.47
C GLY A 40 -8.29 8.82 13.85
N ASP A 41 -8.79 8.42 15.01
CA ASP A 41 -8.76 7.04 15.49
C ASP A 41 -9.56 6.14 14.55
N LYS A 42 -9.08 4.90 14.34
CA LYS A 42 -9.67 3.96 13.38
C LYS A 42 -9.95 2.62 14.04
N LEU A 43 -11.12 2.05 13.72
CA LEU A 43 -11.41 0.65 14.05
C LEU A 43 -10.89 -0.24 12.93
N LEU A 44 -9.83 -1.01 13.22
CA LEU A 44 -9.19 -1.90 12.25
C LEU A 44 -9.65 -3.34 12.44
N THR A 45 -10.58 -3.80 11.58
CA THR A 45 -11.11 -5.18 11.65
C THR A 45 -10.11 -6.23 11.18
N GLY A 46 -9.05 -5.83 10.48
CA GLY A 46 -7.96 -6.72 10.05
C GLY A 46 -6.91 -7.04 11.12
N GLY A 47 -7.10 -6.59 12.36
CA GLY A 47 -6.24 -6.91 13.49
C GLY A 47 -4.79 -6.40 13.35
N MET A 48 -3.85 -7.09 13.99
CA MET A 48 -2.44 -6.67 14.08
C MET A 48 -1.79 -6.45 12.71
N GLN A 49 -2.14 -7.26 11.70
CA GLN A 49 -1.58 -7.15 10.36
C GLN A 49 -2.00 -5.85 9.68
N SER A 50 -3.29 -5.47 9.79
CA SER A 50 -3.75 -4.18 9.27
C SER A 50 -3.13 -2.99 10.01
N GLN A 51 -2.93 -3.10 11.32
CA GLN A 51 -2.26 -2.06 12.10
C GLN A 51 -0.80 -1.88 11.68
N LEU A 52 -0.04 -2.97 11.57
CA LEU A 52 1.35 -2.94 11.12
C LEU A 52 1.45 -2.37 9.70
N ALA A 53 0.58 -2.81 8.80
CA ALA A 53 0.60 -2.34 7.42
C ALA A 53 0.37 -0.83 7.33
N LEU A 54 -0.61 -0.30 8.07
CA LEU A 54 -0.89 1.13 8.09
C LEU A 54 0.26 1.93 8.73
N HIS A 55 0.87 1.40 9.80
CA HIS A 55 2.00 2.04 10.48
C HIS A 55 3.23 2.16 9.57
N GLU A 56 3.54 1.13 8.79
CA GLU A 56 4.71 1.10 7.90
C GLU A 56 4.47 1.87 6.58
N LEU A 57 3.22 2.02 6.16
CA LEU A 57 2.84 2.57 4.86
C LEU A 57 3.27 4.02 4.66
N ALA A 58 3.01 4.88 5.66
CA ALA A 58 3.36 6.30 5.57
C ALA A 58 4.88 6.49 5.46
N ASN A 59 5.64 5.81 6.31
CA ASN A 59 7.10 5.85 6.28
C ASN A 59 7.65 5.29 4.96
N SER A 60 7.05 4.22 4.44
CA SER A 60 7.45 3.63 3.16
C SER A 60 7.27 4.59 1.99
N TYR A 61 6.14 5.30 1.93
CA TYR A 61 5.88 6.26 0.85
C TYR A 61 6.83 7.46 0.92
N VAL A 62 6.98 8.05 2.11
CA VAL A 62 7.87 9.20 2.32
C VAL A 62 9.29 8.89 1.86
N ASN A 63 9.82 7.72 2.22
CA ASN A 63 11.18 7.30 1.87
C ASN A 63 11.32 6.70 0.46
N GLY A 64 10.29 6.77 -0.39
CA GLY A 64 10.38 6.26 -1.77
C GLY A 64 10.38 4.74 -1.91
N ASN A 65 9.99 4.00 -0.87
CA ASN A 65 9.86 2.54 -0.90
C ASN A 65 8.54 2.12 -1.57
N TYR A 66 8.32 2.54 -2.81
CA TYR A 66 7.02 2.46 -3.48
C TYR A 66 6.50 1.02 -3.68
N MET A 67 7.39 0.06 -3.95
CA MET A 67 6.99 -1.34 -4.01
C MET A 67 6.43 -1.82 -2.66
N ALA A 68 7.05 -1.40 -1.54
CA ALA A 68 6.55 -1.72 -0.22
C ALA A 68 5.16 -1.11 -0.01
N VAL A 69 4.93 0.14 -0.43
CA VAL A 69 3.62 0.80 -0.35
C VAL A 69 2.54 -0.02 -1.05
N VAL A 70 2.78 -0.49 -2.28
CA VAL A 70 1.81 -1.34 -3.02
C VAL A 70 1.47 -2.61 -2.23
N LEU A 71 2.47 -3.25 -1.62
CA LEU A 71 2.27 -4.48 -0.86
C LEU A 71 1.56 -4.23 0.48
N LEU A 72 1.89 -3.14 1.16
CA LEU A 72 1.29 -2.73 2.43
C LEU A 72 -0.17 -2.33 2.24
N VAL A 73 -0.50 -1.60 1.17
CA VAL A 73 -1.90 -1.30 0.78
C VAL A 73 -2.68 -2.59 0.61
N GLN A 74 -2.15 -3.54 -0.17
CA GLN A 74 -2.83 -4.82 -0.35
C GLN A 74 -3.00 -5.54 0.99
N ALA A 75 -1.94 -5.65 1.80
CA ALA A 75 -2.00 -6.34 3.08
C ALA A 75 -3.07 -5.75 4.01
N PHE A 76 -3.14 -4.41 4.10
CA PHE A 76 -4.16 -3.72 4.88
C PHE A 76 -5.58 -4.09 4.42
N ILE A 77 -5.85 -3.99 3.12
CA ILE A 77 -7.19 -4.23 2.55
C ILE A 77 -7.56 -5.71 2.68
N GLU A 78 -6.66 -6.62 2.31
CA GLU A 78 -6.86 -8.06 2.37
C GLU A 78 -7.19 -8.50 3.79
N HIS A 79 -6.41 -8.06 4.78
CA HIS A 79 -6.67 -8.40 6.17
C HIS A 79 -7.94 -7.75 6.72
N SER A 80 -8.27 -6.52 6.33
CA SER A 80 -9.52 -5.87 6.76
C SER A 80 -10.75 -6.62 6.25
N LEU A 81 -10.76 -7.01 4.98
CA LEU A 81 -11.84 -7.82 4.40
C LEU A 81 -11.87 -9.24 4.99
N SER A 82 -10.73 -9.87 5.22
CA SER A 82 -10.67 -11.16 5.92
C SER A 82 -11.22 -11.06 7.35
N GLY A 83 -10.98 -9.95 8.04
CA GLY A 83 -11.52 -9.66 9.37
C GLY A 83 -13.04 -9.74 9.41
N GLU A 84 -13.71 -9.14 8.43
CA GLU A 84 -15.17 -9.24 8.27
C GLU A 84 -15.66 -10.69 8.16
N PHE A 85 -14.96 -11.51 7.38
CA PHE A 85 -15.31 -12.91 7.23
C PHE A 85 -15.05 -13.73 8.49
N ILE A 86 -13.97 -13.46 9.22
CA ILE A 86 -13.68 -14.10 10.52
C ILE A 86 -14.79 -13.78 11.52
N MET A 87 -15.20 -12.52 11.61
CA MET A 87 -16.28 -12.09 12.52
C MET A 87 -17.62 -12.76 12.19
N ARG A 88 -17.84 -13.14 10.93
CA ARG A 88 -19.01 -13.91 10.46
C ARG A 88 -18.85 -15.43 10.60
N GLY A 89 -17.73 -15.92 11.13
CA GLY A 89 -17.42 -17.35 11.26
C GLY A 89 -17.04 -18.04 9.95
N GLN A 90 -16.69 -17.28 8.91
CA GLN A 90 -16.39 -17.75 7.56
C GLN A 90 -14.88 -17.87 7.32
N ASN A 91 -14.16 -18.57 8.21
CA ASN A 91 -12.70 -18.64 8.20
C ASN A 91 -12.11 -19.17 6.87
N ALA A 92 -12.79 -20.11 6.21
CA ALA A 92 -12.33 -20.63 4.92
C ALA A 92 -12.29 -19.57 3.81
N ILE A 93 -13.14 -18.54 3.88
CA ILE A 93 -13.11 -17.39 2.97
C ILE A 93 -12.01 -16.42 3.40
N ALA A 94 -11.91 -16.14 4.70
CA ALA A 94 -10.89 -15.25 5.26
C ALA A 94 -9.45 -15.72 4.99
N GLU A 95 -9.21 -17.03 4.94
CA GLU A 95 -7.90 -17.65 4.67
C GLU A 95 -7.65 -17.91 3.18
N SER A 96 -8.56 -17.47 2.31
CA SER A 96 -8.46 -17.67 0.87
C SER A 96 -7.55 -16.63 0.20
N SER A 97 -7.38 -16.73 -1.12
CA SER A 97 -6.56 -15.75 -1.85
C SER A 97 -7.24 -14.39 -1.91
N PHE A 98 -6.45 -13.31 -2.01
CA PHE A 98 -6.98 -11.94 -2.17
C PHE A 98 -8.11 -11.82 -3.21
N LYS A 99 -7.96 -12.48 -4.37
CA LYS A 99 -9.02 -12.52 -5.39
C LYS A 99 -10.33 -13.10 -4.84
N LYS A 100 -10.25 -14.25 -4.17
CA LYS A 100 -11.44 -14.91 -3.60
C LYS A 100 -12.04 -14.04 -2.49
N ILE A 101 -11.23 -13.37 -1.69
CA ILE A 101 -11.70 -12.43 -0.67
C ILE A 101 -12.50 -11.31 -1.35
N ILE A 102 -11.95 -10.63 -2.37
CA ILE A 102 -12.64 -9.55 -3.11
C ILE A 102 -13.96 -10.06 -3.74
N ASP A 103 -13.93 -11.21 -4.43
CA ASP A 103 -15.13 -11.78 -5.08
C ASP A 103 -16.23 -12.11 -4.06
N ASN A 104 -15.87 -12.62 -2.88
CA ASN A 104 -16.82 -12.89 -1.80
C ASN A 104 -17.29 -11.60 -1.13
N SER A 105 -16.43 -10.57 -0.99
CA SER A 105 -16.81 -9.30 -0.40
C SER A 105 -17.90 -8.61 -1.22
N LEU A 106 -17.80 -8.65 -2.55
CA LEU A 106 -18.88 -8.17 -3.42
C LEU A 106 -20.15 -9.02 -3.28
N SER A 107 -20.01 -10.34 -3.27
CA SER A 107 -21.16 -11.26 -3.19
C SER A 107 -21.90 -11.21 -1.85
N ASN A 108 -21.28 -10.67 -0.80
CA ASN A 108 -21.83 -10.53 0.55
C ASN A 108 -22.14 -9.06 0.90
N ASP A 109 -22.18 -8.17 -0.10
CA ASP A 109 -22.46 -6.73 0.05
C ASP A 109 -21.55 -6.02 1.09
N ILE A 110 -20.31 -6.51 1.26
CA ILE A 110 -19.29 -5.85 2.10
C ILE A 110 -18.71 -4.65 1.35
N ILE A 111 -18.55 -4.79 0.03
CA ILE A 111 -18.08 -3.74 -0.87
C ILE A 111 -19.06 -3.60 -2.02
N ASP A 112 -19.13 -2.41 -2.61
CA ASP A 112 -19.91 -2.17 -3.83
C ASP A 112 -19.11 -2.56 -5.11
N ALA A 113 -19.79 -2.46 -6.26
CA ALA A 113 -19.18 -2.78 -7.55
C ALA A 113 -18.06 -1.81 -7.95
N GLU A 114 -18.12 -0.56 -7.52
CA GLU A 114 -17.09 0.45 -7.82
C GLU A 114 -15.80 0.11 -7.08
N LEU A 115 -15.88 -0.19 -5.78
CA LEU A 115 -14.76 -0.62 -4.98
C LEU A 115 -14.23 -1.97 -5.46
N TYR A 116 -15.09 -2.91 -5.89
CA TYR A 116 -14.64 -4.16 -6.51
C TYR A 116 -13.68 -3.93 -7.68
N ASP A 117 -14.03 -3.02 -8.61
CA ASP A 117 -13.19 -2.72 -9.77
C ASP A 117 -11.86 -2.08 -9.37
N LEU A 118 -11.88 -1.22 -8.35
CA LEU A 118 -10.66 -0.63 -7.77
C LEU A 118 -9.76 -1.71 -7.13
N LEU A 119 -10.33 -2.66 -6.40
CA LEU A 119 -9.55 -3.75 -5.78
C LEU A 119 -8.98 -4.72 -6.83
N GLU A 120 -9.71 -4.98 -7.92
CA GLU A 120 -9.16 -5.72 -9.06
C GLU A 120 -8.04 -4.94 -9.77
N ALA A 121 -8.13 -3.61 -9.84
CA ALA A 121 -7.04 -2.77 -10.32
C ALA A 121 -5.80 -2.87 -9.41
N LEU A 122 -5.98 -2.78 -8.09
CA LEU A 122 -4.90 -2.97 -7.10
C LEU A 122 -4.22 -4.33 -7.28
N ARG A 123 -5.00 -5.41 -7.42
CA ARG A 123 -4.46 -6.75 -7.65
C ARG A 123 -3.62 -6.79 -8.92
N LYS A 124 -4.06 -6.15 -10.01
CA LYS A 124 -3.30 -6.06 -11.27
C LYS A 124 -2.04 -5.20 -11.14
N ILE A 125 -2.06 -4.15 -10.33
CA ILE A 125 -0.89 -3.33 -9.99
C ILE A 125 0.14 -4.15 -9.23
N ARG A 126 -0.29 -4.94 -8.23
CA ARG A 126 0.58 -5.72 -7.35
C ARG A 126 1.19 -6.96 -8.00
N ASN A 127 0.44 -7.65 -8.87
CA ASN A 127 0.86 -8.92 -9.48
C ASN A 127 2.29 -8.93 -10.07
N PRO A 128 2.73 -7.91 -10.83
CA PRO A 128 4.07 -7.89 -11.43
C PRO A 128 5.19 -7.73 -10.39
N TYR A 129 4.91 -7.20 -9.19
CA TYR A 129 5.89 -7.02 -8.12
C TYR A 129 6.18 -8.29 -7.33
N VAL A 130 5.27 -9.27 -7.34
CA VAL A 130 5.38 -10.49 -6.52
C VAL A 130 5.41 -11.78 -7.32
N HIS A 131 4.93 -11.75 -8.57
CA HIS A 131 4.90 -12.90 -9.44
C HIS A 131 5.85 -12.66 -10.61
N ALA A 132 6.90 -13.47 -10.67
CA ALA A 132 7.87 -13.41 -11.75
C ALA A 132 7.18 -13.60 -13.10
N LYS A 133 7.43 -12.68 -14.04
CA LYS A 133 7.02 -12.78 -15.43
C LYS A 133 8.23 -12.64 -16.33
N ALA A 134 8.46 -13.63 -17.17
CA ALA A 134 9.56 -13.60 -18.12
C ALA A 134 9.28 -12.62 -19.27
N GLY A 135 10.20 -11.67 -19.48
CA GLY A 135 10.22 -10.77 -20.64
C GLY A 135 9.06 -9.78 -20.72
N ILE A 136 8.65 -9.45 -21.95
CA ILE A 136 7.64 -8.42 -22.27
C ILE A 136 6.23 -9.04 -22.35
N LYS A 137 5.93 -10.00 -21.47
CA LYS A 137 4.60 -10.61 -21.39
C LYS A 137 3.58 -9.64 -20.79
N SER A 138 2.31 -9.84 -21.11
CA SER A 138 1.21 -9.02 -20.57
C SER A 138 1.27 -8.93 -19.03
N GLY A 139 1.25 -7.69 -18.55
CA GLY A 139 1.34 -7.35 -17.13
C GLY A 139 2.68 -7.69 -16.48
N SER A 140 3.81 -7.73 -17.20
CA SER A 140 5.14 -7.61 -16.58
C SER A 140 5.48 -6.14 -16.32
N LEU A 141 6.38 -5.85 -15.37
CA LEU A 141 6.83 -4.48 -15.09
C LEU A 141 7.44 -3.82 -16.33
N ILE A 142 8.25 -4.55 -17.09
CA ILE A 142 8.86 -4.05 -18.35
C ILE A 142 7.76 -3.64 -19.35
N LYS A 143 6.73 -4.46 -19.52
CA LYS A 143 5.62 -4.14 -20.44
C LYS A 143 4.84 -2.91 -19.95
N LYS A 144 4.54 -2.82 -18.64
CA LYS A 144 3.90 -1.63 -18.05
C LYS A 144 4.73 -0.36 -18.25
N MET A 145 6.05 -0.44 -18.07
CA MET A 145 6.96 0.69 -18.26
C MET A 145 6.94 1.20 -19.71
N ILE A 146 6.98 0.28 -20.69
CA ILE A 146 6.88 0.61 -22.12
C ILE A 146 5.52 1.22 -22.46
N ASP A 147 4.43 0.59 -22.02
CA ASP A 147 3.07 1.01 -22.36
C ASP A 147 2.70 2.35 -21.71
N GLY A 148 3.10 2.56 -20.46
CA GLY A 148 2.93 3.80 -19.72
C GLY A 148 3.95 4.89 -20.05
N ARG A 149 4.96 4.58 -20.89
CA ARG A 149 6.05 5.49 -21.26
C ARG A 149 6.79 6.07 -20.06
N PHE A 150 7.02 5.24 -19.04
CA PHE A 150 7.78 5.64 -17.87
C PHE A 150 9.27 5.66 -18.18
N GLU A 151 9.95 6.73 -17.77
CA GLU A 151 11.39 6.93 -18.02
C GLU A 151 12.26 6.06 -17.11
N SER A 152 11.74 5.63 -15.96
CA SER A 152 12.44 4.77 -15.02
C SER A 152 11.49 3.80 -14.31
N ALA A 153 12.06 2.72 -13.77
CA ALA A 153 11.31 1.77 -12.93
C ALA A 153 10.80 2.42 -11.64
N GLU A 154 11.53 3.41 -11.12
CA GLU A 154 11.15 4.17 -9.93
C GLU A 154 9.91 5.03 -10.18
N LEU A 155 9.86 5.76 -11.31
CA LEU A 155 8.68 6.56 -11.66
C LEU A 155 7.43 5.70 -11.88
N LEU A 156 7.58 4.53 -12.50
CA LEU A 156 6.51 3.54 -12.59
C LEU A 156 6.06 3.11 -11.19
N ALA A 157 7.00 2.79 -10.30
CA ALA A 157 6.67 2.35 -8.95
C ALA A 157 5.99 3.46 -8.13
N LYS A 158 6.44 4.72 -8.22
CA LYS A 158 5.77 5.88 -7.60
C LYS A 158 4.34 6.01 -8.10
N SER A 159 4.12 5.92 -9.41
CA SER A 159 2.78 5.96 -10.00
C SER A 159 1.88 4.82 -9.50
N ASP A 160 2.40 3.60 -9.44
CA ASP A 160 1.68 2.43 -8.94
C ASP A 160 1.35 2.57 -7.44
N ALA A 161 2.28 3.12 -6.64
CA ALA A 161 2.06 3.42 -5.22
C ALA A 161 0.98 4.48 -5.02
N LEU A 162 1.02 5.61 -5.74
CA LEU A 162 0.00 6.66 -5.68
C LEU A 162 -1.39 6.14 -6.05
N GLN A 163 -1.47 5.32 -7.11
CA GLN A 163 -2.74 4.69 -7.49
C GLN A 163 -3.22 3.74 -6.38
N SER A 164 -2.32 2.98 -5.77
CA SER A 164 -2.65 2.09 -4.65
C SER A 164 -3.13 2.86 -3.42
N LEU A 165 -2.49 3.98 -3.07
CA LEU A 165 -2.91 4.85 -1.98
C LEU A 165 -4.28 5.48 -2.24
N THR A 166 -4.57 5.86 -3.49
CA THR A 166 -5.90 6.37 -3.87
C THR A 166 -6.97 5.31 -3.67
N ILE A 167 -6.69 4.05 -4.02
CA ILE A 167 -7.60 2.93 -3.77
C ILE A 167 -7.76 2.70 -2.26
N LEU A 168 -6.68 2.78 -1.48
CA LEU A 168 -6.73 2.67 -0.03
C LEU A 168 -7.62 3.74 0.60
N LYS A 169 -7.52 4.99 0.14
CA LYS A 169 -8.37 6.09 0.60
C LYS A 169 -9.85 5.76 0.40
N VAL A 170 -10.24 5.36 -0.82
CA VAL A 170 -11.63 4.99 -1.12
C VAL A 170 -12.09 3.81 -0.28
N PHE A 171 -11.24 2.78 -0.13
CA PHE A 171 -11.53 1.65 0.74
C PHE A 171 -11.79 2.07 2.19
N MET A 172 -10.92 2.92 2.75
CA MET A 172 -11.05 3.42 4.12
C MET A 172 -12.32 4.24 4.32
N GLU A 173 -12.64 5.14 3.39
CA GLU A 173 -13.85 5.97 3.45
C GLU A 173 -15.14 5.13 3.47
N GLN A 174 -15.13 3.97 2.81
CA GLN A 174 -16.29 3.08 2.75
C GLN A 174 -16.33 2.04 3.88
N ASN A 175 -15.17 1.55 4.36
CA ASN A 175 -15.10 0.33 5.19
C ASN A 175 -14.46 0.52 6.56
N VAL A 176 -13.81 1.66 6.82
CA VAL A 176 -13.11 1.90 8.08
C VAL A 176 -13.82 2.99 8.86
N VAL A 177 -14.36 2.62 10.02
CA VAL A 177 -14.95 3.59 10.94
C VAL A 177 -13.83 4.45 11.53
N MET A 178 -13.93 5.76 11.31
CA MET A 178 -13.00 6.76 11.83
C MET A 178 -13.74 7.75 12.72
N TRP A 179 -13.16 8.08 13.88
CA TRP A 179 -13.66 9.13 14.76
C TRP A 179 -12.54 10.05 15.19
N PHE A 180 -12.91 11.28 15.55
CA PHE A 180 -12.01 12.25 16.14
C PHE A 180 -12.44 12.41 17.59
N PRO A 181 -11.62 12.02 18.58
CA PRO A 181 -11.96 12.29 19.97
C PRO A 181 -12.12 13.81 20.16
N GLU A 182 -13.19 14.22 20.83
CA GLU A 182 -13.29 15.60 21.31
C GLU A 182 -12.23 15.75 22.41
N ASP A 183 -11.44 16.84 22.34
CA ASP A 183 -10.51 17.17 23.42
C ASP A 183 -11.29 17.16 24.75
N GLU A 184 -10.87 16.33 25.71
CA GLU A 184 -11.43 16.35 27.07
C GLU A 184 -11.19 17.76 27.65
N ALA A 185 -12.26 18.56 27.74
CA ALA A 185 -12.25 19.92 28.26
C ALA A 185 -11.91 20.03 29.75
#